data_AF-A0A971WG69-F1
#
_entry.id   AF-A0A971WG69-F1
#
_cell.length_a   1.000
_cell.length_b   1.000
_cell.length_c   1.000
_cell.angle_alpha   90.00
_cell.angle_beta   90.00
_cell.angle_gamma   90.00
#
_symmetry.space_group_name_H-M   'P 1'
#
loop_
_entity.id
_entity.type
_entity.pdbx_description
1 polymer ?
#
loop_
_entity_poly.entity_id
_entity_poly.type
_entity_poly.pdbx_seq_one_letter_code
_entity_poly.pdbx_strand_id
1 'polypeptide(L)'
;SINTYYAYFVSDGVSIGSVAVQFGKPIPTPSDPEKYGYIFTGWSPAVGTMGAENQTFTAQWSGIYHNAYFMVDGNAFVTEPTILGQAIVLPEDPTKVGYVFLAWDNLPTVMPDNDITINAIWLVAYTAIFMVDGVEYARVLTGLGMPIDLPAAPEKAGFTFLEWENLPSAMPSYDVTLNALWIDDNLSILAKPGSTTIVDENTGFIYGLEAAISEATFAADFVEVLGNGELRITYHDTAFGTGTKVELLDTATQTVFKTYYIVLFGDLNGDGRIDAADKNFLSLAASYQTVFAQGSAFEFAADLTQDGCVDAFDLNILKAALAGIAGINQTNPGNLA
;
A
#
# COMPACT_ATOMS: atom_id res chain seq x y z
N SER A 1 -32.69 -21.02 -79.40
CA SER A 1 -33.12 -20.04 -78.38
C SER A 1 -31.91 -19.25 -77.93
N ILE A 2 -32.06 -17.97 -77.63
CA ILE A 2 -30.98 -17.17 -77.04
C ILE A 2 -30.99 -17.45 -75.53
N ASN A 3 -29.85 -17.83 -74.96
CA ASN A 3 -29.73 -18.11 -73.52
C ASN A 3 -29.74 -16.80 -72.72
N THR A 4 -30.32 -16.84 -71.53
CA THR A 4 -30.36 -15.72 -70.56
C THR A 4 -29.61 -16.12 -69.30
N TYR A 5 -28.78 -15.23 -68.79
CA TYR A 5 -27.99 -15.40 -67.57
C TYR A 5 -28.22 -14.21 -66.62
N TYR A 6 -27.87 -14.36 -65.34
CA TYR A 6 -28.04 -13.32 -64.32
C TYR A 6 -26.73 -12.57 -64.04
N ALA A 7 -26.83 -11.24 -63.99
CA ALA A 7 -25.82 -10.37 -63.39
C ALA A 7 -26.27 -10.03 -61.97
N TYR A 8 -25.42 -10.31 -60.98
CA TYR A 8 -25.63 -9.97 -59.57
C TYR A 8 -24.74 -8.80 -59.17
N PHE A 9 -25.28 -7.80 -58.49
CA PHE A 9 -24.55 -6.63 -58.01
C PHE A 9 -24.46 -6.69 -56.49
N VAL A 10 -23.24 -6.60 -55.96
CA VAL A 10 -22.94 -6.78 -54.54
C VAL A 10 -22.18 -5.57 -54.00
N SER A 11 -22.66 -4.98 -52.91
CA SER A 11 -21.99 -3.93 -52.16
C SER A 11 -21.79 -4.39 -50.72
N ASP A 12 -20.55 -4.30 -50.21
CA ASP A 12 -20.18 -4.73 -48.85
C ASP A 12 -20.68 -6.15 -48.49
N GLY A 13 -20.61 -7.07 -49.45
CA GLY A 13 -21.04 -8.47 -49.29
C GLY A 13 -22.55 -8.69 -49.38
N VAL A 14 -23.35 -7.63 -49.53
CA VAL A 14 -24.81 -7.71 -49.68
C VAL A 14 -25.21 -7.55 -51.14
N SER A 15 -26.04 -8.45 -51.64
CA SER A 15 -26.64 -8.31 -52.98
C SER A 15 -27.61 -7.13 -52.99
N ILE A 16 -27.36 -6.14 -53.83
CA ILE A 16 -28.19 -4.94 -53.97
C ILE A 16 -29.11 -5.00 -55.19
N GLY A 17 -28.94 -6.01 -56.04
CA GLY A 17 -29.78 -6.18 -57.22
C GLY A 17 -29.30 -7.30 -58.13
N SER A 18 -30.20 -7.74 -59.01
CA SER A 18 -29.84 -8.64 -60.10
C SER A 18 -30.69 -8.38 -61.34
N VAL A 19 -30.14 -8.68 -62.50
CA VAL A 19 -30.84 -8.55 -63.79
C VAL A 19 -30.56 -9.75 -64.68
N ALA A 20 -31.62 -10.29 -65.29
CA ALA A 20 -31.53 -11.35 -66.28
C ALA A 20 -31.28 -10.74 -67.67
N VAL A 21 -30.18 -11.11 -68.32
CA VAL A 21 -29.71 -10.52 -69.58
C VAL A 21 -29.41 -11.63 -70.59
N GLN A 22 -29.81 -11.42 -71.84
CA GLN A 22 -29.50 -12.35 -72.93
C GLN A 22 -28.00 -12.35 -73.25
N PHE A 23 -27.47 -13.53 -73.58
CA PHE A 23 -26.07 -13.70 -74.01
C PHE A 23 -25.65 -12.66 -75.06
N GLY A 24 -24.51 -12.01 -74.83
CA GLY A 24 -23.93 -11.00 -75.72
C GLY A 24 -24.61 -9.62 -75.69
N LYS A 25 -25.66 -9.42 -74.88
CA LYS A 25 -26.27 -8.09 -74.70
C LYS A 25 -25.56 -7.29 -73.61
N PRO A 26 -25.53 -5.94 -73.70
CA PRO A 26 -25.05 -5.08 -72.63
C PRO A 26 -25.82 -5.33 -71.33
N ILE A 27 -25.11 -5.38 -70.20
CA ILE A 27 -25.71 -5.54 -68.88
C ILE A 27 -26.17 -4.15 -68.37
N PRO A 28 -27.46 -3.94 -68.04
CA PRO A 28 -27.89 -2.72 -67.38
C PRO A 28 -27.28 -2.61 -65.97
N THR A 29 -26.67 -1.47 -65.64
CA THR A 29 -26.16 -1.19 -64.30
C THR A 29 -27.26 -0.61 -63.40
N PRO A 30 -27.29 -0.95 -62.09
CA PRO A 30 -28.13 -0.27 -61.12
C PRO A 30 -27.65 1.19 -60.90
N SER A 31 -28.39 1.96 -60.11
CA SER A 31 -27.87 3.20 -59.54
C SER A 31 -26.62 2.92 -58.71
N ASP A 32 -25.66 3.84 -58.73
CA ASP A 32 -24.43 3.71 -57.95
C ASP A 32 -24.80 3.55 -56.45
N PRO A 33 -24.22 2.55 -55.76
CA PRO A 33 -24.43 2.43 -54.33
C PRO A 33 -23.78 3.60 -53.59
N GLU A 34 -24.30 3.91 -52.40
CA GLU A 34 -23.73 4.92 -51.51
C GLU A 34 -23.07 4.24 -50.31
N LYS A 35 -21.91 4.77 -49.89
CA LYS A 35 -21.19 4.34 -48.69
C LYS A 35 -20.54 5.55 -48.04
N TYR A 36 -20.98 5.88 -46.82
CA TYR A 36 -20.48 7.05 -46.10
C TYR A 36 -18.96 6.96 -45.90
N GLY A 37 -18.25 8.04 -46.26
CA GLY A 37 -16.79 8.10 -46.22
C GLY A 37 -16.07 7.56 -47.47
N TYR A 38 -16.80 7.08 -48.48
CA TYR A 38 -16.22 6.49 -49.67
C TYR A 38 -16.88 7.00 -50.96
N ILE A 39 -16.07 7.12 -52.01
CA ILE A 39 -16.51 7.39 -53.38
C ILE A 39 -16.61 6.06 -54.11
N PHE A 40 -17.76 5.80 -54.75
CA PHE A 40 -17.93 4.65 -55.62
C PHE A 40 -17.06 4.83 -56.88
N THR A 41 -16.21 3.84 -57.18
CA THR A 41 -15.24 3.91 -58.29
C THR A 41 -15.59 2.98 -59.46
N GLY A 42 -16.63 2.17 -59.30
CA GLY A 42 -17.09 1.21 -60.31
C GLY A 42 -17.23 -0.20 -59.75
N TRP A 43 -17.42 -1.15 -60.66
CA TRP A 43 -17.63 -2.57 -60.34
C TRP A 43 -16.39 -3.39 -60.68
N SER A 44 -16.15 -4.47 -59.92
CA SER A 44 -15.15 -5.50 -60.24
C SER A 44 -15.84 -6.87 -60.36
N PRO A 45 -15.73 -7.57 -61.50
CA PRO A 45 -15.11 -7.09 -62.74
C PRO A 45 -15.85 -5.86 -63.33
N ALA A 46 -15.25 -5.16 -64.29
CA ALA A 46 -15.94 -4.05 -64.94
C ALA A 46 -17.19 -4.56 -65.69
N VAL A 47 -18.32 -3.83 -65.59
CA VAL A 47 -19.56 -4.24 -66.24
C VAL A 47 -19.44 -4.07 -67.75
N GLY A 48 -19.75 -5.15 -68.48
CA GLY A 48 -19.72 -5.18 -69.94
C GLY A 48 -20.95 -5.86 -70.51
N THR A 49 -20.74 -6.83 -71.40
CA THR A 49 -21.81 -7.65 -71.99
C THR A 49 -21.99 -8.95 -71.22
N MET A 50 -23.20 -9.52 -71.27
CA MET A 50 -23.50 -10.79 -70.62
C MET A 50 -22.76 -11.96 -71.27
N GLY A 51 -21.95 -12.66 -70.47
CA GLY A 51 -21.23 -13.87 -70.85
C GLY A 51 -22.13 -15.11 -70.87
N ALA A 52 -21.51 -16.29 -71.01
CA ALA A 52 -22.21 -17.59 -71.10
C ALA A 52 -22.53 -18.22 -69.73
N GLU A 53 -22.51 -17.42 -68.66
CA GLU A 53 -22.79 -17.83 -67.28
C GLU A 53 -23.24 -16.63 -66.44
N ASN A 54 -23.75 -16.91 -65.25
CA ASN A 54 -24.09 -15.87 -64.29
C ASN A 54 -22.81 -15.19 -63.79
N GLN A 55 -22.87 -13.87 -63.62
CA GLN A 55 -21.72 -13.06 -63.19
C GLN A 55 -22.06 -12.26 -61.94
N THR A 56 -21.08 -12.08 -61.05
CA THR A 56 -21.20 -11.22 -59.87
C THR A 56 -20.25 -10.05 -60.01
N PHE A 57 -20.77 -8.85 -59.75
CA PHE A 57 -20.08 -7.57 -59.82
C PHE A 57 -20.03 -6.98 -58.42
N THR A 58 -18.84 -6.71 -57.91
CA THR A 58 -18.64 -6.17 -56.56
C THR A 58 -18.23 -4.70 -56.61
N ALA A 59 -18.93 -3.86 -55.86
CA ALA A 59 -18.66 -2.43 -55.77
C ALA A 59 -17.23 -2.16 -55.28
N GLN A 60 -16.54 -1.23 -55.93
CA GLN A 60 -15.21 -0.77 -55.57
C GLN A 60 -15.27 0.65 -55.02
N TRP A 61 -14.45 0.93 -54.01
CA TRP A 61 -14.53 2.15 -53.21
C TRP A 61 -13.18 2.82 -53.07
N SER A 62 -13.16 4.15 -53.07
CA SER A 62 -12.02 4.98 -52.65
C SER A 62 -12.39 5.77 -51.41
N GLY A 63 -11.58 5.75 -50.36
CA GLY A 63 -11.84 6.54 -49.15
C GLY A 63 -11.73 8.04 -49.42
N ILE A 64 -12.59 8.82 -48.76
CA ILE A 64 -12.48 10.27 -48.65
C ILE A 64 -11.65 10.55 -47.40
N TYR A 65 -10.48 11.17 -47.56
CA TYR A 65 -9.57 11.43 -46.45
C TYR A 65 -9.60 12.91 -46.07
N HIS A 66 -9.53 13.15 -44.76
CA HIS A 66 -9.18 14.44 -44.16
C HIS A 66 -7.97 14.25 -43.26
N ASN A 67 -7.34 15.34 -42.83
CA ASN A 67 -6.19 15.31 -41.93
C ASN A 67 -6.56 15.75 -40.51
N ALA A 68 -6.11 14.98 -39.52
CA ALA A 68 -6.12 15.37 -38.12
C ALA A 68 -4.72 15.87 -37.74
N TYR A 69 -4.60 17.15 -37.45
CA TYR A 69 -3.33 17.78 -37.05
C TYR A 69 -3.24 17.81 -35.53
N PHE A 70 -2.41 16.95 -34.95
CA PHE A 70 -2.07 16.97 -33.53
C PHE A 70 -0.98 17.99 -33.27
N MET A 71 -1.24 18.94 -32.35
CA MET A 71 -0.40 20.10 -32.12
C MET A 71 0.17 20.14 -30.71
N VAL A 72 1.46 20.45 -30.60
CA VAL A 72 2.16 20.68 -29.33
C VAL A 72 2.78 22.07 -29.37
N ASP A 73 2.39 22.93 -28.41
CA ASP A 73 2.88 24.32 -28.29
C ASP A 73 2.82 25.11 -29.61
N GLY A 74 1.71 24.92 -30.36
CA GLY A 74 1.46 25.60 -31.64
C GLY A 74 2.17 25.00 -32.85
N ASN A 75 2.97 23.94 -32.68
CA ASN A 75 3.67 23.25 -33.75
C ASN A 75 3.02 21.89 -34.04
N ALA A 76 3.03 21.48 -35.32
CA ALA A 76 2.53 20.16 -35.70
C ALA A 76 3.43 19.06 -35.12
N PHE A 77 2.84 18.17 -34.33
CA PHE A 77 3.48 17.00 -33.74
C PHE A 77 3.31 15.79 -34.65
N VAL A 78 2.06 15.47 -35.01
CA VAL A 78 1.70 14.38 -35.94
C VAL A 78 0.55 14.84 -36.82
N THR A 79 0.54 14.40 -38.08
CA THR A 79 -0.62 14.52 -38.98
C THR A 79 -1.10 13.12 -39.31
N GLU A 80 -2.38 12.86 -39.02
CA GLU A 80 -3.02 11.56 -39.25
C GLU A 80 -4.10 11.66 -40.33
N PRO A 81 -3.84 11.20 -41.57
CA PRO A 81 -4.86 11.11 -42.62
C PRO A 81 -5.88 10.02 -42.29
N THR A 82 -7.13 10.39 -42.06
CA THR A 82 -8.19 9.46 -41.67
C THR A 82 -9.35 9.53 -42.65
N ILE A 83 -9.95 8.37 -42.98
CA ILE A 83 -11.15 8.30 -43.81
C ILE A 83 -12.32 8.95 -43.05
N LEU A 84 -13.10 9.79 -43.73
CA LEU A 84 -14.33 10.39 -43.23
C LEU A 84 -15.21 9.34 -42.53
N GLY A 85 -15.61 9.63 -41.28
CA GLY A 85 -16.45 8.75 -40.47
C GLY A 85 -15.73 7.58 -39.81
N GLN A 86 -14.43 7.39 -40.03
CA GLN A 86 -13.63 6.39 -39.30
C GLN A 86 -13.03 6.98 -38.01
N ALA A 87 -12.70 6.11 -37.07
CA ALA A 87 -12.00 6.51 -35.85
C ALA A 87 -10.59 7.04 -36.16
N ILE A 88 -10.21 8.11 -35.47
CA ILE A 88 -8.89 8.73 -35.61
C ILE A 88 -7.89 7.94 -34.75
N VAL A 89 -6.77 7.54 -35.33
CA VAL A 89 -5.68 6.90 -34.60
C VAL A 89 -4.92 7.97 -33.80
N LEU A 90 -4.76 7.74 -32.50
CA LEU A 90 -4.03 8.68 -31.65
C LEU A 90 -2.51 8.46 -31.75
N PRO A 91 -1.70 9.53 -31.76
CA PRO A 91 -0.26 9.41 -31.65
C PRO A 91 0.17 9.02 -30.23
N GLU A 92 1.45 8.67 -30.05
CA GLU A 92 2.04 8.55 -28.71
C GLU A 92 1.96 9.89 -27.96
N ASP A 93 1.84 9.81 -26.63
CA ASP A 93 1.73 11.00 -25.79
C ASP A 93 3.00 11.86 -25.89
N PRO A 94 2.87 13.16 -26.19
CA PRO A 94 4.02 14.04 -26.27
C PRO A 94 4.62 14.30 -24.89
N THR A 95 5.90 14.69 -24.86
CA THR A 95 6.61 15.05 -23.62
C THR A 95 6.92 16.54 -23.58
N LYS A 96 6.87 17.13 -22.37
CA LYS A 96 7.18 18.55 -22.13
C LYS A 96 7.77 18.75 -20.75
N VAL A 97 8.94 19.39 -20.67
CA VAL A 97 9.65 19.62 -19.41
C VAL A 97 8.78 20.42 -18.44
N GLY A 98 8.59 19.91 -17.22
CA GLY A 98 7.79 20.56 -16.17
C GLY A 98 6.28 20.38 -16.30
N TYR A 99 5.82 19.53 -17.24
CA TYR A 99 4.40 19.24 -17.44
C TYR A 99 4.17 17.75 -17.64
N VAL A 100 2.97 17.28 -17.29
CA VAL A 100 2.45 15.99 -17.74
C VAL A 100 1.41 16.22 -18.82
N PHE A 101 1.42 15.36 -19.83
CA PHE A 101 0.37 15.34 -20.84
C PHE A 101 -0.93 14.85 -20.20
N LEU A 102 -2.02 15.58 -20.38
CA LEU A 102 -3.32 15.23 -19.79
C LEU A 102 -4.23 14.59 -20.84
N ALA A 103 -4.40 15.25 -21.98
CA ALA A 103 -5.29 14.80 -23.04
C ALA A 103 -5.08 15.60 -24.32
N TRP A 104 -5.72 15.14 -25.39
CA TRP A 104 -5.92 15.89 -26.62
C TRP A 104 -7.23 16.69 -26.56
N ASP A 105 -7.15 18.01 -26.75
CA ASP A 105 -8.29 18.93 -26.75
C ASP A 105 -9.13 18.81 -28.03
N ASN A 106 -10.46 18.87 -27.88
CA ASN A 106 -11.42 18.78 -28.99
C ASN A 106 -11.26 17.54 -29.91
N LEU A 107 -10.79 16.40 -29.38
CA LEU A 107 -10.70 15.16 -30.14
C LEU A 107 -12.11 14.60 -30.45
N PRO A 108 -12.53 14.53 -31.73
CA PRO A 108 -13.81 13.92 -32.09
C PRO A 108 -13.72 12.38 -32.06
N THR A 109 -14.87 11.72 -31.95
CA THR A 109 -14.94 10.25 -31.92
C THR A 109 -14.67 9.61 -33.28
N VAL A 110 -14.96 10.32 -34.37
CA VAL A 110 -14.68 9.94 -35.76
C VAL A 110 -14.24 11.16 -36.56
N MET A 111 -13.59 10.91 -37.69
CA MET A 111 -13.14 11.97 -38.58
C MET A 111 -14.33 12.72 -39.21
N PRO A 112 -14.45 14.05 -39.02
CA PRO A 112 -15.49 14.83 -39.67
C PRO A 112 -15.15 15.11 -41.15
N ASP A 113 -16.08 15.74 -41.87
CA ASP A 113 -15.90 16.09 -43.29
C ASP A 113 -15.09 17.38 -43.50
N ASN A 114 -14.00 17.49 -42.76
CA ASN A 114 -13.01 18.56 -42.88
C ASN A 114 -11.75 18.19 -42.10
N ASP A 115 -10.64 18.82 -42.48
CA ASP A 115 -9.42 18.84 -41.68
C ASP A 115 -9.68 19.43 -40.29
N ILE A 116 -9.07 18.84 -39.25
CA ILE A 116 -9.21 19.28 -37.85
C ILE A 116 -7.86 19.51 -37.18
N THR A 117 -7.85 20.40 -36.19
CA THR A 117 -6.67 20.68 -35.36
C THR A 117 -6.98 20.32 -33.91
N ILE A 118 -6.11 19.52 -33.30
CA ILE A 118 -6.26 18.95 -31.96
C ILE A 118 -5.03 19.38 -31.15
N ASN A 119 -5.23 20.04 -30.02
CA ASN A 119 -4.12 20.60 -29.23
C ASN A 119 -3.85 19.76 -27.98
N ALA A 120 -2.58 19.59 -27.61
CA ALA A 120 -2.24 18.93 -26.34
C ALA A 120 -2.66 19.78 -25.14
N ILE A 121 -3.35 19.17 -24.18
CA ILE A 121 -3.64 19.73 -22.85
C ILE A 121 -2.56 19.28 -21.90
N TRP A 122 -2.01 20.25 -21.16
CA TRP A 122 -0.92 20.04 -20.22
C TRP A 122 -1.34 20.38 -18.81
N LEU A 123 -0.79 19.65 -17.85
CA LEU A 123 -0.88 19.98 -16.44
C LEU A 123 0.52 20.28 -15.91
N VAL A 124 0.68 21.39 -15.18
CA VAL A 124 1.96 21.73 -14.52
C VAL A 124 2.33 20.58 -13.60
N ALA A 125 3.59 20.16 -13.63
CA ALA A 125 4.06 19.03 -12.85
C ALA A 125 5.20 19.41 -11.92
N TYR A 126 5.27 18.71 -10.81
CA TYR A 126 6.31 18.82 -9.80
C TYR A 126 6.91 17.44 -9.55
N THR A 127 8.07 17.40 -8.91
CA THR A 127 8.82 16.16 -8.65
C THR A 127 8.58 15.66 -7.23
N ALA A 128 8.14 14.41 -7.11
CA ALA A 128 8.23 13.65 -5.86
C ALA A 128 9.59 12.92 -5.83
N ILE A 129 10.41 13.24 -4.83
CA ILE A 129 11.76 12.71 -4.64
C ILE A 129 11.72 11.73 -3.46
N PHE A 130 11.98 10.46 -3.73
CA PHE A 130 11.95 9.38 -2.75
C PHE A 130 13.36 9.10 -2.24
N MET A 131 13.53 9.11 -0.93
CA MET A 131 14.83 9.03 -0.26
C MET A 131 14.91 7.80 0.65
N VAL A 132 15.99 7.02 0.52
CA VAL A 132 16.31 5.90 1.42
C VAL A 132 17.64 6.19 2.08
N ASP A 133 17.66 6.26 3.41
CA ASP A 133 18.86 6.53 4.21
C ASP A 133 19.66 7.78 3.74
N GLY A 134 18.93 8.84 3.34
CA GLY A 134 19.52 10.09 2.86
C GLY A 134 20.01 10.08 1.41
N VAL A 135 19.80 8.99 0.68
CA VAL A 135 20.16 8.84 -0.75
C VAL A 135 18.91 8.79 -1.61
N GLU A 136 18.94 9.44 -2.76
CA GLU A 136 17.83 9.38 -3.72
C GLU A 136 17.65 7.96 -4.24
N TYR A 137 16.46 7.41 -4.02
CA TYR A 137 16.03 6.10 -4.49
C TYR A 137 15.29 6.20 -5.82
N ALA A 138 14.38 7.17 -5.94
CA ALA A 138 13.60 7.41 -7.15
C ALA A 138 13.12 8.86 -7.24
N ARG A 139 12.74 9.28 -8.45
CA ARG A 139 12.00 10.51 -8.69
C ARG A 139 10.82 10.24 -9.62
N VAL A 140 9.68 10.88 -9.34
CA VAL A 140 8.46 10.75 -10.14
C VAL A 140 7.95 12.16 -10.45
N LEU A 141 7.76 12.45 -11.74
CA LEU A 141 7.15 13.70 -12.19
C LEU A 141 5.64 13.53 -12.18
N THR A 142 4.93 14.32 -11.39
CA THR A 142 3.47 14.19 -11.19
C THR A 142 2.78 15.51 -11.43
N GLY A 143 1.65 15.47 -12.15
CA GLY A 143 0.83 16.66 -12.38
C GLY A 143 0.21 17.23 -11.10
N LEU A 144 0.10 18.55 -11.01
CA LEU A 144 -0.49 19.25 -9.88
C LEU A 144 -1.89 18.73 -9.55
N GLY A 145 -2.08 18.26 -8.31
CA GLY A 145 -3.36 17.72 -7.85
C GLY A 145 -3.64 16.26 -8.28
N MET A 146 -2.73 15.62 -9.02
CA MET A 146 -2.82 14.20 -9.34
C MET A 146 -2.26 13.33 -8.21
N PRO A 147 -2.73 12.08 -8.05
CA PRO A 147 -2.09 11.11 -7.16
C PRO A 147 -0.65 10.85 -7.59
N ILE A 148 0.24 10.65 -6.61
CA ILE A 148 1.65 10.36 -6.85
C ILE A 148 1.80 8.85 -7.03
N ASP A 149 2.32 8.42 -8.18
CA ASP A 149 2.68 7.03 -8.41
C ASP A 149 3.90 6.67 -7.56
N LEU A 150 3.75 5.66 -6.71
CA LEU A 150 4.82 5.24 -5.80
C LEU A 150 5.82 4.31 -6.50
N PRO A 151 7.13 4.45 -6.24
CA PRO A 151 8.10 3.46 -6.67
C PRO A 151 7.89 2.14 -5.90
N ALA A 152 8.52 1.06 -6.39
CA ALA A 152 8.56 -0.21 -5.65
C ALA A 152 9.13 -0.01 -4.24
N ALA A 153 8.54 -0.69 -3.25
CA ALA A 153 9.00 -0.62 -1.86
C ALA A 153 10.50 -0.97 -1.79
N PRO A 154 11.34 -0.13 -1.15
CA PRO A 154 12.76 -0.42 -1.01
C PRO A 154 12.98 -1.59 -0.04
N GLU A 155 14.10 -2.28 -0.19
CA GLU A 155 14.52 -3.37 0.71
C GLU A 155 15.71 -2.93 1.55
N LYS A 156 15.69 -3.29 2.84
CA LYS A 156 16.79 -3.01 3.78
C LYS A 156 16.91 -4.18 4.77
N ALA A 157 18.08 -4.79 4.86
CA ALA A 157 18.28 -5.97 5.70
C ALA A 157 18.06 -5.65 7.19
N GLY A 158 17.22 -6.45 7.87
CA GLY A 158 16.87 -6.26 9.28
C GLY A 158 15.81 -5.20 9.54
N PHE A 159 15.20 -4.63 8.49
CA PHE A 159 14.12 -3.66 8.59
C PHE A 159 12.99 -3.99 7.62
N THR A 160 11.76 -3.79 8.08
CA THR A 160 10.56 -3.84 7.24
C THR A 160 10.19 -2.43 6.77
N PHE A 161 10.04 -2.22 5.46
CA PHE A 161 9.54 -0.95 4.91
C PHE A 161 8.09 -0.74 5.33
N LEU A 162 7.81 0.41 5.93
CA LEU A 162 6.46 0.77 6.37
C LEU A 162 5.76 1.60 5.31
N GLU A 163 6.23 2.82 5.09
CA GLU A 163 5.66 3.79 4.16
C GLU A 163 6.64 4.91 3.84
N TRP A 164 6.21 5.84 2.99
CA TRP A 164 6.93 7.08 2.72
C TRP A 164 6.43 8.19 3.66
N GLU A 165 7.34 8.79 4.41
CA GLU A 165 7.06 9.87 5.36
C GLU A 165 6.46 11.08 4.64
N ASN A 166 5.42 11.68 5.24
CA ASN A 166 4.77 12.91 4.75
C ASN A 166 4.24 12.81 3.31
N LEU A 167 3.87 11.61 2.84
CA LEU A 167 3.27 11.41 1.53
C LEU A 167 1.95 12.18 1.40
N PRO A 168 1.85 13.21 0.53
CA PRO A 168 0.61 13.92 0.33
C PRO A 168 -0.39 13.06 -0.47
N SER A 169 -1.68 13.29 -0.28
CA SER A 169 -2.73 12.57 -1.03
C SER A 169 -2.75 12.91 -2.53
N ALA A 170 -2.16 14.04 -2.91
CA ALA A 170 -2.00 14.48 -4.29
C ALA A 170 -0.79 15.42 -4.40
N MET A 171 -0.21 15.54 -5.59
CA MET A 171 0.96 16.36 -5.82
C MET A 171 0.68 17.84 -5.54
N PRO A 172 1.43 18.50 -4.64
CA PRO A 172 1.25 19.92 -4.36
C PRO A 172 1.94 20.80 -5.41
N SER A 173 1.84 22.12 -5.24
CA SER A 173 2.46 23.11 -6.13
C SER A 173 3.95 23.35 -5.87
N TYR A 174 4.68 22.31 -5.46
CA TYR A 174 6.11 22.33 -5.17
C TYR A 174 6.65 20.90 -5.14
N ASP A 175 7.97 20.74 -5.34
CA ASP A 175 8.63 19.43 -5.25
C ASP A 175 8.58 18.92 -3.80
N VAL A 176 8.26 17.64 -3.63
CA VAL A 176 8.23 17.00 -2.29
C VAL A 176 9.40 16.04 -2.15
N THR A 177 9.96 15.96 -0.95
CA THR A 177 10.95 14.95 -0.58
C THR A 177 10.34 14.04 0.48
N LEU A 178 10.36 12.74 0.20
CA LEU A 178 9.69 11.71 0.99
C LEU A 178 10.75 10.71 1.46
N ASN A 179 10.89 10.53 2.77
CA ASN A 179 11.85 9.59 3.33
C ASN A 179 11.17 8.24 3.58
N ALA A 180 11.88 7.13 3.35
CA ALA A 180 11.38 5.82 3.74
C ALA A 180 11.32 5.70 5.27
N LEU A 181 10.15 5.33 5.79
CA LEU A 181 9.96 4.91 7.18
C LEU A 181 10.13 3.39 7.28
N TRP A 182 10.81 2.97 8.34
CA TRP A 182 11.20 1.59 8.58
C TRP A 182 10.75 1.15 9.96
N ILE A 183 10.49 -0.14 10.10
CA ILE A 183 10.38 -0.83 11.39
C ILE A 183 11.62 -1.70 11.53
N ASP A 184 12.34 -1.59 12.65
CA ASP A 184 13.46 -2.50 12.95
C ASP A 184 12.93 -3.86 13.39
N ASP A 185 13.28 -4.91 12.64
CA ASP A 185 12.81 -6.27 12.90
C ASP A 185 13.48 -6.87 14.16
N ASN A 186 14.54 -6.25 14.66
CA ASN A 186 15.35 -6.74 15.79
C ASN A 186 15.15 -5.95 17.07
N LEU A 187 14.15 -5.06 17.10
CA LEU A 187 13.85 -4.23 18.25
C LEU A 187 13.44 -5.08 19.46
N SER A 188 14.22 -5.04 20.55
CA SER A 188 13.98 -5.86 21.74
C SER A 188 14.60 -5.26 23.00
N ILE A 189 14.04 -5.59 24.16
CA ILE A 189 14.66 -5.35 25.47
C ILE A 189 15.42 -6.62 25.87
N LEU A 190 16.70 -6.49 26.17
CA LEU A 190 17.52 -7.59 26.67
C LEU A 190 17.92 -7.36 28.13
N ALA A 191 18.05 -8.44 28.88
CA ALA A 191 18.71 -8.40 30.18
C ALA A 191 20.20 -8.06 30.00
N LYS A 192 20.69 -7.08 30.75
CA LYS A 192 22.08 -6.65 30.65
C LYS A 192 23.03 -7.75 31.13
N PRO A 193 24.16 -8.01 30.45
CA PRO A 193 25.09 -9.05 30.88
C PRO A 193 25.55 -8.86 32.33
N GLY A 194 25.32 -9.88 33.15
CA GLY A 194 25.68 -9.89 34.57
C GLY A 194 24.60 -9.35 35.51
N SER A 195 23.47 -8.84 35.00
CA SER A 195 22.30 -8.56 35.81
C SER A 195 21.54 -9.85 36.15
N THR A 196 20.72 -9.80 37.20
CA THR A 196 19.78 -10.87 37.55
C THR A 196 18.47 -10.78 36.76
N THR A 197 18.35 -9.80 35.86
CA THR A 197 17.11 -9.52 35.14
C THR A 197 16.71 -10.67 34.24
N ILE A 198 15.41 -10.95 34.23
CA ILE A 198 14.78 -11.81 33.25
C ILE A 198 13.75 -10.95 32.51
N VAL A 199 13.89 -10.88 31.19
CA VAL A 199 12.90 -10.30 30.28
C VAL A 199 12.15 -11.48 29.68
N ASP A 200 10.92 -11.71 30.15
CA ASP A 200 10.09 -12.81 29.67
C ASP A 200 9.17 -12.33 28.54
N GLU A 201 9.57 -12.68 27.33
CA GLU A 201 8.85 -12.33 26.11
C GLU A 201 7.45 -12.93 26.00
N ASN A 202 7.18 -14.05 26.69
CA ASN A 202 5.91 -14.76 26.61
C ASN A 202 4.84 -14.15 27.52
N THR A 203 5.26 -13.78 28.74
CA THR A 203 4.36 -13.15 29.73
C THR A 203 4.31 -11.64 29.60
N GLY A 204 5.34 -11.02 29.00
CA GLY A 204 5.50 -9.57 28.97
C GLY A 204 5.95 -9.02 30.32
N PHE A 205 6.63 -9.83 31.14
CA PHE A 205 7.13 -9.40 32.44
C PHE A 205 8.64 -9.20 32.44
N ILE A 206 9.08 -8.24 33.26
CA ILE A 206 10.48 -8.04 33.58
C ILE A 206 10.63 -8.18 35.09
N TYR A 207 11.42 -9.17 35.51
CA TYR A 207 11.64 -9.50 36.93
C TYR A 207 13.11 -9.83 37.19
N GLY A 208 13.45 -10.26 38.41
CA GLY A 208 14.84 -10.42 38.82
C GLY A 208 15.52 -9.10 39.17
N LEU A 209 14.74 -8.04 39.44
CA LEU A 209 15.24 -6.73 39.83
C LEU A 209 15.34 -6.64 41.35
N GLU A 210 16.29 -5.88 41.86
CA GLU A 210 16.33 -5.57 43.30
C GLU A 210 15.14 -4.67 43.67
N ALA A 211 14.62 -4.83 44.90
CA ALA A 211 13.58 -3.95 45.41
C ALA A 211 14.13 -2.53 45.66
N ALA A 212 13.25 -1.52 45.56
CA ALA A 212 13.54 -0.10 45.79
C ALA A 212 14.60 0.52 44.86
N ILE A 213 14.76 -0.01 43.64
CA ILE A 213 15.59 0.63 42.60
C ILE A 213 14.88 1.80 41.94
N SER A 214 15.66 2.70 41.34
CA SER A 214 15.13 3.79 40.52
C SER A 214 15.00 3.38 39.05
N GLU A 215 14.15 4.08 38.29
CA GLU A 215 14.07 3.95 36.84
C GLU A 215 15.43 4.14 36.15
N ALA A 216 16.23 5.10 36.61
CA ALA A 216 17.57 5.34 36.09
C ALA A 216 18.50 4.14 36.32
N THR A 217 18.40 3.51 37.49
CA THR A 217 19.14 2.28 37.81
C THR A 217 18.67 1.12 36.94
N PHE A 218 17.36 0.96 36.76
CA PHE A 218 16.79 -0.07 35.87
C PHE A 218 17.36 0.05 34.45
N ALA A 219 17.27 1.24 33.84
CA ALA A 219 17.75 1.47 32.48
C ALA A 219 19.29 1.38 32.37
N ALA A 220 20.04 1.72 33.41
CA ALA A 220 21.49 1.71 33.39
C ALA A 220 22.10 0.32 33.65
N ASP A 221 21.54 -0.45 34.58
CA ASP A 221 22.24 -1.62 35.15
C ASP A 221 21.55 -2.95 34.84
N PHE A 222 20.25 -2.94 34.51
CA PHE A 222 19.46 -4.17 34.42
C PHE A 222 19.08 -4.56 33.00
N VAL A 223 18.85 -3.59 32.11
CA VAL A 223 18.44 -3.84 30.72
C VAL A 223 19.29 -3.08 29.70
N GLU A 224 19.25 -3.55 28.46
CA GLU A 224 19.71 -2.81 27.28
C GLU A 224 18.68 -2.96 26.15
N VAL A 225 18.61 -1.95 25.28
CA VAL A 225 17.74 -1.99 24.10
C VAL A 225 18.56 -2.37 22.89
N LEU A 226 18.15 -3.43 22.19
CA LEU A 226 18.70 -3.81 20.90
C LEU A 226 17.89 -3.11 19.79
N GLY A 227 18.59 -2.62 18.77
CA GLY A 227 17.98 -1.88 17.66
C GLY A 227 17.84 -0.38 17.94
N ASN A 228 17.10 0.32 17.09
CA ASN A 228 16.83 1.76 17.18
C ASN A 228 15.69 2.10 18.17
N GLY A 229 15.73 1.52 19.36
CA GLY A 229 14.65 1.66 20.35
C GLY A 229 14.88 2.65 21.47
N GLU A 230 13.80 3.11 22.08
CA GLU A 230 13.83 3.82 23.36
C GLU A 230 12.77 3.29 24.34
N LEU A 231 12.98 3.48 25.64
CA LEU A 231 12.04 3.06 26.68
C LEU A 231 11.19 4.24 27.14
N ARG A 232 9.87 4.04 27.21
CA ARG A 232 8.95 4.92 27.94
C ARG A 232 8.41 4.18 29.15
N ILE A 233 8.60 4.76 30.33
CA ILE A 233 8.24 4.13 31.59
C ILE A 233 7.09 4.91 32.22
N THR A 234 6.08 4.19 32.70
CA THR A 234 4.91 4.74 33.39
C THR A 234 4.67 3.95 34.66
N TYR A 235 4.84 4.59 35.81
CA TYR A 235 4.65 3.94 37.10
C TYR A 235 3.18 3.61 37.31
N HIS A 236 2.92 2.49 38.00
CA HIS A 236 1.57 2.14 38.41
C HIS A 236 1.05 3.13 39.46
N ASP A 237 1.92 3.54 40.39
CA ASP A 237 1.64 4.53 41.42
C ASP A 237 2.78 5.56 41.51
N THR A 238 3.29 5.86 42.71
CA THR A 238 4.27 6.95 42.93
C THR A 238 5.74 6.53 42.78
N ALA A 239 6.00 5.24 42.61
CA ALA A 239 7.35 4.68 42.60
C ALA A 239 7.53 3.60 41.55
N PHE A 240 8.81 3.26 41.29
CA PHE A 240 9.19 2.17 40.41
C PHE A 240 9.03 0.84 41.17
N GLY A 241 7.95 0.12 40.88
CA GLY A 241 7.61 -1.15 41.51
C GLY A 241 6.79 -2.06 40.61
N THR A 242 6.20 -3.10 41.19
CA THR A 242 5.32 -4.04 40.48
C THR A 242 4.20 -3.28 39.74
N GLY A 243 3.95 -3.66 38.49
CA GLY A 243 2.96 -3.01 37.64
C GLY A 243 3.46 -1.76 36.90
N THR A 244 4.70 -1.33 37.13
CA THR A 244 5.34 -0.30 36.30
C THR A 244 5.35 -0.77 34.85
N LYS A 245 4.76 0.03 33.96
CA LYS A 245 4.67 -0.26 32.53
C LYS A 245 5.93 0.23 31.84
N VAL A 246 6.57 -0.65 31.06
CA VAL A 246 7.76 -0.37 30.25
C VAL A 246 7.38 -0.58 28.79
N GLU A 247 7.28 0.50 28.03
CA GLU A 247 6.99 0.47 26.60
C GLU A 247 8.29 0.63 25.82
N LEU A 248 8.58 -0.30 24.92
CA LEU A 248 9.66 -0.20 23.93
C LEU A 248 9.10 0.51 22.69
N LEU A 249 9.68 1.64 22.33
CA LEU A 249 9.28 2.44 21.17
C LEU A 249 10.34 2.35 20.08
N ASP A 250 9.88 2.31 18.83
CA ASP A 250 10.75 2.57 17.68
C ASP A 250 11.02 4.08 17.62
N THR A 251 12.29 4.48 17.65
CA THR A 251 12.66 5.90 17.68
C THR A 251 12.31 6.65 16.40
N ALA A 252 12.22 5.97 15.26
CA ALA A 252 11.91 6.59 13.97
C ALA A 252 10.42 6.90 13.83
N THR A 253 9.55 6.00 14.27
CA THR A 253 8.09 6.15 14.13
C THR A 253 7.41 6.65 15.40
N GLN A 254 8.08 6.59 16.55
CA GLN A 254 7.53 6.89 17.88
C GLN A 254 6.34 5.99 18.27
N THR A 255 6.19 4.84 17.62
CA THR A 255 5.14 3.86 17.92
C THR A 255 5.61 2.86 18.97
N VAL A 256 4.68 2.38 19.81
CA VAL A 256 4.98 1.31 20.77
C VAL A 256 5.13 -0.02 20.02
N PHE A 257 6.31 -0.61 20.11
CA PHE A 257 6.63 -1.92 19.55
C PHE A 257 6.16 -3.05 20.47
N LYS A 258 6.50 -2.95 21.77
CA LYS A 258 6.08 -3.93 22.78
C LYS A 258 5.94 -3.28 24.15
N THR A 259 5.06 -3.85 24.96
CA THR A 259 4.81 -3.42 26.34
C THR A 259 5.16 -4.54 27.29
N TYR A 260 5.90 -4.20 28.35
CA TYR A 260 6.22 -5.07 29.46
C TYR A 260 5.73 -4.46 30.77
N TYR A 261 5.65 -5.27 31.81
CA TYR A 261 5.38 -4.85 33.17
C TYR A 261 6.45 -5.35 34.13
N ILE A 262 6.90 -4.47 35.01
CA ILE A 262 7.81 -4.84 36.09
C ILE A 262 7.07 -5.73 37.09
N VAL A 263 7.75 -6.78 37.54
CA VAL A 263 7.33 -7.63 38.66
C VAL A 263 8.46 -7.65 39.68
N LEU A 264 8.14 -7.20 40.89
CA LEU A 264 8.95 -7.41 42.09
C LEU A 264 8.17 -8.37 42.99
N PHE A 265 8.66 -9.60 43.13
CA PHE A 265 7.98 -10.61 43.95
C PHE A 265 7.87 -10.13 45.40
N GLY A 266 6.64 -10.09 45.91
CA GLY A 266 6.31 -9.58 47.23
C GLY A 266 5.93 -8.10 47.32
N ASP A 267 6.12 -7.30 46.26
CA ASP A 267 5.56 -5.94 46.14
C ASP A 267 4.20 -6.03 45.45
N LEU A 268 3.14 -5.82 46.22
CA LEU A 268 1.74 -6.06 45.84
C LEU A 268 0.91 -4.78 45.79
N ASN A 269 1.49 -3.64 46.15
CA ASN A 269 0.89 -2.32 46.01
C ASN A 269 1.57 -1.47 44.92
N GLY A 270 2.71 -1.91 44.39
CA GLY A 270 3.46 -1.26 43.32
C GLY A 270 4.35 -0.12 43.78
N ASP A 271 4.65 0.00 45.07
CA ASP A 271 5.47 1.07 45.64
C ASP A 271 6.99 0.78 45.58
N GLY A 272 7.36 -0.39 45.04
CA GLY A 272 8.74 -0.82 44.86
C GLY A 272 9.38 -1.41 46.12
N ARG A 273 8.65 -1.51 47.24
CA ARG A 273 9.13 -2.06 48.50
C ARG A 273 8.34 -3.31 48.86
N ILE A 274 8.96 -4.12 49.71
CA ILE A 274 8.34 -5.33 50.26
C ILE A 274 8.15 -5.07 51.75
N ASP A 275 6.93 -4.69 52.14
CA ASP A 275 6.63 -4.23 53.49
C ASP A 275 5.29 -4.74 54.06
N ALA A 276 4.85 -4.14 55.17
CA ALA A 276 3.63 -4.55 55.87
C ALA A 276 2.35 -4.32 55.05
N ALA A 277 2.35 -3.37 54.10
CA ALA A 277 1.23 -3.12 53.21
C ALA A 277 1.00 -4.31 52.28
N ASP A 278 2.07 -4.85 51.69
CA ASP A 278 1.98 -6.01 50.79
C ASP A 278 1.43 -7.24 51.48
N LYS A 279 1.91 -7.50 52.71
CA LYS A 279 1.37 -8.58 53.54
C LYS A 279 -0.13 -8.42 53.79
N ASN A 280 -0.64 -7.21 53.92
CA ASN A 280 -2.07 -7.00 54.10
C ASN A 280 -2.84 -7.38 52.82
N PHE A 281 -2.34 -6.99 51.65
CA PHE A 281 -2.92 -7.42 50.36
C PHE A 281 -2.88 -8.95 50.22
N LEU A 282 -1.73 -9.57 50.45
CA LEU A 282 -1.58 -11.02 50.34
C LEU A 282 -2.45 -11.77 51.35
N SER A 283 -2.61 -11.25 52.56
CA SER A 283 -3.47 -11.87 53.58
C SER A 283 -4.95 -11.82 53.21
N LEU A 284 -5.40 -10.76 52.53
CA LEU A 284 -6.76 -10.68 52.03
C LEU A 284 -6.96 -11.63 50.84
N ALA A 285 -5.97 -11.72 49.95
CA ALA A 285 -6.00 -12.65 48.81
C ALA A 285 -6.02 -14.13 49.26
N ALA A 286 -5.09 -14.52 50.14
CA ALA A 286 -4.99 -15.89 50.68
C ALA A 286 -6.22 -16.33 51.51
N SER A 287 -7.01 -15.37 51.99
CA SER A 287 -8.28 -15.63 52.68
C SER A 287 -9.51 -15.46 51.77
N TYR A 288 -9.30 -15.33 50.46
CA TYR A 288 -10.33 -15.17 49.43
C TYR A 288 -11.24 -13.94 49.63
N GLN A 289 -10.75 -12.91 50.33
CA GLN A 289 -11.46 -11.64 50.50
C GLN A 289 -11.24 -10.68 49.34
N THR A 290 -10.11 -10.82 48.65
CA THR A 290 -9.76 -10.09 47.44
C THR A 290 -9.14 -11.07 46.44
N VAL A 291 -9.10 -10.70 45.16
CA VAL A 291 -8.43 -11.48 44.12
C VAL A 291 -7.67 -10.49 43.23
N PHE A 292 -6.45 -10.84 42.83
CA PHE A 292 -5.70 -10.06 41.85
C PHE A 292 -6.31 -10.25 40.47
N ALA A 293 -6.14 -9.27 39.57
CA ALA A 293 -6.58 -9.45 38.20
C ALA A 293 -5.79 -10.61 37.57
N GLN A 294 -6.50 -11.56 36.94
CA GLN A 294 -5.88 -12.73 36.33
C GLN A 294 -4.86 -12.32 35.25
N GLY A 295 -3.66 -12.90 35.28
CA GLY A 295 -2.55 -12.59 34.40
C GLY A 295 -1.89 -11.23 34.66
N SER A 296 -2.21 -10.56 35.77
CA SER A 296 -1.57 -9.28 36.10
C SER A 296 -0.18 -9.46 36.71
N ALA A 297 0.65 -8.43 36.59
CA ALA A 297 1.95 -8.37 37.27
C ALA A 297 1.81 -8.57 38.79
N PHE A 298 0.71 -8.12 39.40
CA PHE A 298 0.45 -8.28 40.84
C PHE A 298 0.07 -9.70 41.23
N GLU A 299 -0.72 -10.40 40.41
CA GLU A 299 -0.99 -11.83 40.64
C GLU A 299 0.30 -12.63 40.57
N PHE A 300 1.13 -12.35 39.56
CA PHE A 300 2.42 -13.01 39.39
C PHE A 300 3.41 -12.67 40.52
N ALA A 301 3.43 -11.43 41.00
CA ALA A 301 4.26 -11.02 42.15
C ALA A 301 3.80 -11.64 43.48
N ALA A 302 2.52 -12.04 43.59
CA ALA A 302 1.92 -12.62 44.79
C ALA A 302 2.11 -14.14 44.90
N ASP A 303 2.23 -14.85 43.78
CA ASP A 303 2.53 -16.29 43.73
C ASP A 303 4.03 -16.52 43.99
N LEU A 304 4.39 -16.49 45.26
CA LEU A 304 5.77 -16.66 45.72
C LEU A 304 6.22 -18.12 45.67
N THR A 305 5.30 -19.07 45.68
CA THR A 305 5.60 -20.51 45.53
C THR A 305 5.76 -20.95 44.08
N GLN A 306 5.27 -20.13 43.14
CA GLN A 306 5.20 -20.41 41.70
C GLN A 306 4.37 -21.65 41.36
N ASP A 307 3.31 -21.92 42.13
CA ASP A 307 2.42 -23.06 41.91
C ASP A 307 1.15 -22.71 41.10
N GLY A 308 1.00 -21.44 40.73
CA GLY A 308 -0.13 -20.91 39.98
C GLY A 308 -1.32 -20.51 40.86
N CYS A 309 -1.18 -20.54 42.18
CA CYS A 309 -2.20 -20.10 43.13
C CYS A 309 -1.61 -19.11 44.12
N VAL A 310 -2.43 -18.14 44.54
CA VAL A 310 -2.08 -17.20 45.60
C VAL A 310 -2.79 -17.63 46.88
N ASP A 311 -2.05 -18.22 47.82
CA ASP A 311 -2.62 -18.85 49.00
C ASP A 311 -1.82 -18.63 50.30
N ALA A 312 -2.11 -19.45 51.32
CA ALA A 312 -1.50 -19.32 52.64
C ALA A 312 0.01 -19.64 52.65
N PHE A 313 0.51 -20.43 51.70
CA PHE A 313 1.92 -20.75 51.55
C PHE A 313 2.71 -19.53 51.07
N ASP A 314 2.21 -18.78 50.08
CA ASP A 314 2.83 -17.52 49.65
C ASP A 314 2.88 -16.51 50.80
N LEU A 315 1.76 -16.39 51.54
CA LEU A 315 1.68 -15.52 52.70
C LEU A 315 2.73 -15.87 53.77
N ASN A 316 3.06 -17.14 53.94
CA ASN A 316 4.09 -17.56 54.88
C ASN A 316 5.50 -17.16 54.40
N ILE A 317 5.78 -17.25 53.10
CA ILE A 317 7.04 -16.77 52.50
C ILE A 317 7.20 -15.27 52.74
N LEU A 318 6.17 -14.48 52.41
CA LEU A 318 6.21 -13.03 52.61
C LEU A 318 6.39 -12.65 54.08
N LYS A 319 5.70 -13.33 55.01
CA LYS A 319 5.87 -13.11 56.46
C LYS A 319 7.30 -13.43 56.92
N ALA A 320 7.90 -14.50 56.42
CA ALA A 320 9.28 -14.85 56.73
C ALA A 320 10.25 -13.79 56.22
N ALA A 321 10.02 -13.26 55.02
CA ALA A 321 10.81 -12.17 54.46
C ALA A 321 10.76 -10.88 55.29
N LEU A 322 9.55 -10.47 55.68
CA LEU A 322 9.35 -9.28 56.53
C LEU A 322 9.92 -9.44 57.94
N ALA A 323 10.02 -10.67 58.44
CA ALA A 323 10.66 -10.99 59.71
C ALA A 323 12.20 -11.08 59.61
N GLY A 324 12.78 -10.95 58.41
CA GLY A 324 14.21 -11.09 58.15
C GLY A 324 14.72 -12.53 58.32
N ILE A 325 13.83 -13.52 58.20
CA ILE A 325 14.17 -14.94 58.37
C ILE A 325 14.72 -15.53 57.06
N ALA A 326 14.24 -15.06 55.91
CA ALA A 326 14.67 -15.47 54.57
C ALA A 326 14.55 -14.28 53.59
N GLY A 327 15.24 -14.30 52.45
CA GLY A 327 15.03 -13.33 51.38
C GLY A 327 13.99 -13.81 50.35
N ILE A 328 13.33 -12.89 49.65
CA ILE A 328 12.58 -13.24 48.44
C ILE A 328 13.54 -13.15 47.26
N ASN A 329 13.86 -14.29 46.66
CA ASN A 329 14.68 -14.34 45.46
C ASN A 329 13.87 -13.85 44.25
N GLN A 330 14.26 -12.70 43.70
CA GLN A 330 13.53 -12.03 42.64
C GLN A 330 13.58 -12.76 41.28
N THR A 331 14.41 -13.80 41.14
CA THR A 331 14.46 -14.67 39.95
C THR A 331 13.73 -15.99 40.12
N ASN A 332 13.54 -16.44 41.37
CA ASN A 332 12.90 -17.70 41.72
C ASN A 332 12.38 -17.61 43.17
N PRO A 333 11.22 -16.98 43.39
CA PRO A 333 10.69 -16.71 44.72
C PRO A 333 10.37 -17.99 45.51
N GLY A 334 10.11 -19.12 44.82
CA GLY A 334 9.81 -20.40 45.44
C GLY A 334 11.03 -21.08 46.09
N ASN A 335 12.24 -20.64 45.71
CA ASN A 335 13.48 -21.09 46.32
C ASN A 335 13.91 -20.10 47.41
N LEU A 336 13.56 -20.40 48.66
CA LEU A 336 13.95 -19.60 49.82
C LEU A 336 15.48 -19.50 49.91
N ALA A 337 15.99 -18.27 49.81
CA ALA A 337 17.41 -17.94 50.02
C ALA A 337 17.68 -17.59 51.49
#